data_AF-A0A444R122-F1
#
_entry.id   AF-A0A444R122-F1
#
_cell.length_a   1.000
_cell.length_b   1.000
_cell.length_c   1.000
_cell.angle_alpha   90.00
_cell.angle_beta   90.00
_cell.angle_gamma   90.00
#
_symmetry.space_group_name_H-M   'P 1'
#
loop_
_entity.id
_entity.type
_entity.pdbx_description
1 polymer ?
#
loop_
_entity_poly.entity_id
_entity_poly.type
_entity_poly.pdbx_seq_one_letter_code
_entity_poly.pdbx_strand_id
1 'polypeptide(L)' 'MNRLFSGRSDMPFALLLLAPSLLLLGGLVAWPMVSNIEISFLRLPLNPNIESTFVGVSNYVRILSDPGFWHSLWMTVW' A
#
# COMPACT_ATOMS: atom_id res chain seq x y z
N MET A 1 19.15 -30.23 36.87
CA MET A 1 18.27 -29.10 37.24
C MET A 1 17.69 -28.51 35.96
N ASN A 2 16.57 -29.07 35.48
CA ASN A 2 15.92 -28.62 34.25
C ASN A 2 14.87 -27.56 34.60
N ARG A 3 15.12 -26.30 34.25
CA ARG A 3 14.08 -25.28 34.12
C ARG A 3 14.00 -24.85 32.66
N LEU A 4 13.60 -25.81 31.83
CA LEU A 4 13.12 -25.54 30.48
C LEU A 4 11.66 -25.08 30.64
N PHE A 5 11.38 -23.84 30.23
CA PHE A 5 10.04 -23.27 30.02
C PHE A 5 9.20 -22.96 31.27
N SER A 6 9.40 -21.78 31.85
CA SER A 6 8.31 -21.03 32.49
C SER A 6 7.55 -20.25 31.40
N GLY A 7 6.80 -20.97 30.57
CA GLY A 7 6.03 -20.41 29.45
C GLY A 7 4.76 -19.69 29.90
N ARG A 8 4.89 -18.46 30.39
CA ARG A 8 3.83 -17.46 30.20
C ARG A 8 4.07 -16.84 28.82
N SER A 9 3.02 -16.63 28.03
CA SER A 9 3.16 -16.01 26.72
C SER A 9 3.70 -14.59 26.91
N ASP A 10 5.00 -14.40 26.75
CA ASP A 10 5.63 -13.06 26.76
C ASP A 10 5.30 -12.27 25.49
N MET A 11 4.55 -12.89 24.56
CA MET A 11 4.11 -12.29 23.30
C MET A 11 3.38 -10.95 23.46
N PRO A 12 2.42 -10.76 24.40
CA PRO A 12 1.79 -9.46 24.59
C PRO A 12 2.79 -8.39 25.05
N PHE A 13 3.77 -8.75 25.88
CA PHE A 13 4.82 -7.84 26.33
C PHE A 13 5.79 -7.51 25.20
N ALA A 14 6.22 -8.49 24.42
CA ALA A 14 7.04 -8.29 23.22
C ALA A 14 6.33 -7.41 22.18
N LEU A 15 5.04 -7.65 21.93
CA LEU A 15 4.23 -6.82 21.03
C LEU A 15 4.08 -5.39 21.56
N LEU A 16 3.95 -5.18 22.88
CA LEU A 16 3.88 -3.85 23.46
C LEU A 16 5.20 -3.07 23.28
N LEU A 17 6.35 -3.75 23.40
CA LEU A 17 7.65 -3.14 23.13
C LEU A 17 7.85 -2.82 21.64
N LEU A 18 7.33 -3.67 20.75
CA LEU A 18 7.38 -3.46 19.29
C LEU A 18 6.29 -2.51 18.77
N ALA A 19 5.22 -2.28 19.53
CA ALA A 19 4.08 -1.47 19.12
C ALA A 19 4.47 -0.10 18.56
N PRO A 20 5.37 0.71 19.17
CA PRO A 20 5.72 2.01 18.61
C PRO A 20 6.39 1.92 17.24
N SER A 21 7.30 0.96 17.03
CA SER A 21 7.95 0.80 15.73
C SER A 21 7.00 0.23 14.68
N LEU A 22 6.14 -0.72 15.05
CA LEU A 22 5.12 -1.27 14.15
C LEU A 22 4.07 -0.24 13.75
N LEU A 23 3.65 0.62 14.67
CA LEU A 23 2.72 1.72 14.36
C LEU A 23 3.36 2.75 13.44
N LEU A 24 4.63 3.11 13.68
CA LEU A 24 5.35 4.04 12.82
C LEU A 24 5.55 3.48 11.42
N LEU A 25 6.06 2.24 11.30
CA LEU A 25 6.26 1.58 10.02
C LEU A 25 4.94 1.33 9.30
N GLY A 26 3.94 0.83 10.03
CA GLY A 26 2.60 0.59 9.51
C GLY A 26 1.96 1.87 9.01
N GLY A 27 2.01 2.96 9.77
CA GLY A 27 1.48 4.26 9.35
C GLY A 27 2.22 4.85 8.15
N LEU A 28 3.56 4.81 8.16
CA LEU A 28 4.39 5.35 7.09
C LEU A 28 4.18 4.62 5.76
N VAL A 29 3.92 3.31 5.80
CA VAL A 29 3.63 2.50 4.60
C VAL A 29 2.16 2.58 4.22
N ALA A 30 1.24 2.41 5.17
CA ALA A 30 -0.19 2.34 4.90
C ALA A 30 -0.75 3.69 4.39
N TRP A 31 -0.28 4.81 4.93
CA TRP A 31 -0.76 6.13 4.53
C TRP A 31 -0.58 6.43 3.03
N PRO A 32 0.64 6.37 2.45
CA PRO A 32 0.80 6.58 1.01
C PRO A 32 0.13 5.48 0.17
N MET A 33 -0.01 4.25 0.68
CA MET A 33 -0.75 3.20 -0.02
C MET A 33 -2.25 3.53 -0.14
N VAL A 34 -2.88 4.01 0.93
CA VAL A 34 -4.28 4.45 0.90
C VAL A 34 -4.44 5.65 -0.04
N SER A 35 -3.53 6.62 0.04
CA SER A 35 -3.53 7.77 -0.87
C SER A 35 -3.40 7.36 -2.34
N ASN A 36 -2.56 6.37 -2.66
CA ASN A 36 -2.46 5.83 -4.02
C ASN A 36 -3.77 5.18 -4.50
N ILE A 37 -4.48 4.49 -3.61
CA ILE A 37 -5.81 3.95 -3.92
C ILE A 37 -6.75 5.10 -4.24
N GLU A 38 -6.82 6.15 -3.42
CA GLU A 38 -7.66 7.32 -3.70
C GLU A 38 -7.32 7.98 -5.05
N ILE A 39 -6.03 8.27 -5.28
CA ILE A 39 -5.54 8.91 -6.51
C ILE A 39 -5.87 8.07 -7.75
N SER A 40 -5.90 6.74 -7.65
CA SER A 40 -6.25 5.88 -8.78
C SER A 40 -7.67 6.09 -9.32
N PHE A 41 -8.60 6.61 -8.50
CA PHE A 41 -9.96 7.00 -8.90
C PHE A 41 -10.08 8.47 -9.27
N LEU A 42 -9.00 9.24 -9.14
CA LEU A 42 -8.93 10.65 -9.48
C LEU A 42 -8.21 10.84 -10.81
N ARG A 43 -8.60 11.86 -11.56
CA ARG A 43 -7.76 12.45 -12.60
C ARG A 43 -6.94 13.53 -11.96
N LEU A 44 -5.73 13.18 -11.53
CA LEU A 44 -4.78 14.06 -10.88
C LEU A 44 -3.91 14.78 -11.94
N PRO A 45 -4.07 16.10 -12.15
CA PRO A 45 -3.23 16.84 -13.07
C PRO A 45 -1.80 16.99 -12.51
N LEU A 46 -0.80 17.04 -13.40
CA LEU A 46 0.60 17.28 -13.02
C LEU A 46 0.83 18.71 -12.49
N ASN A 47 -0.01 19.66 -12.91
CA ASN A 47 0.03 21.01 -12.39
C ASN A 47 -0.79 21.08 -11.08
N PRO A 48 -0.16 21.35 -9.93
CA PRO A 48 -0.85 21.39 -8.63
C PRO A 48 -1.84 22.55 -8.50
N ASN A 49 -1.80 23.54 -9.41
CA ASN A 49 -2.77 24.63 -9.44
C ASN A 49 -4.10 24.23 -10.11
N ILE A 50 -4.19 23.02 -10.65
CA ILE A 50 -5.42 22.49 -11.25
C ILE A 50 -6.02 21.49 -10.26
N GLU A 51 -7.30 21.65 -9.97
CA GLU A 51 -8.01 20.73 -9.08
C GLU A 51 -8.10 19.32 -9.68
N SER A 52 -7.95 18.32 -8.82
CA SER A 52 -8.19 16.92 -9.17
C SER A 52 -9.68 16.66 -9.33
N THR A 53 -10.06 15.81 -10.28
CA THR A 53 -11.47 15.43 -10.48
C THR A 53 -11.68 13.96 -10.19
N PHE A 54 -12.79 13.61 -9.53
CA PHE A 54 -13.15 12.20 -9.33
C PHE A 54 -13.73 11.61 -10.62
N VAL A 55 -13.11 10.54 -11.10
CA VAL A 55 -13.42 9.92 -12.39
C VAL A 55 -13.77 8.43 -12.27
N GLY A 56 -13.95 7.94 -11.05
CA GLY A 56 -14.28 6.54 -10.76
C GLY A 56 -13.27 5.58 -11.38
N VAL A 57 -13.75 4.55 -12.06
CA VAL A 57 -12.89 3.48 -12.63
C VAL A 57 -12.31 3.80 -14.01
N SER A 58 -12.53 5.00 -14.53
CA SER A 58 -12.15 5.34 -15.93
C SER A 58 -10.64 5.19 -16.20
N ASN A 59 -9.78 5.49 -15.22
CA ASN A 59 -8.33 5.26 -15.33
C ASN A 59 -7.99 3.79 -15.58
N TYR A 60 -8.67 2.87 -14.89
CA TYR A 60 -8.49 1.44 -15.06
C TYR A 60 -8.97 0.96 -16.43
N VAL A 61 -10.17 1.38 -16.86
CA VAL A 61 -10.71 1.04 -18.19
C VAL A 61 -9.75 1.50 -19.28
N ARG A 62 -9.18 2.71 -19.15
CA ARG A 62 -8.21 3.27 -20.10
C ARG A 62 -6.95 2.40 -20.21
N ILE A 63 -6.36 1.99 -19.09
CA ILE A 63 -5.14 1.18 -19.07
C ILE A 63 -5.41 -0.23 -19.59
N LEU A 64 -6.49 -0.86 -19.12
CA LEU A 64 -6.84 -2.24 -19.49
C LEU A 64 -7.29 -2.36 -20.96
N SER A 65 -7.74 -1.26 -21.57
CA SER A 65 -8.07 -1.21 -22.99
C SER A 65 -6.89 -0.82 -23.88
N ASP A 66 -5.71 -0.52 -23.32
CA ASP A 66 -4.53 -0.09 -24.07
C ASP A 66 -3.69 -1.30 -24.52
N PRO A 67 -3.57 -1.58 -25.83
CA PRO A 67 -2.73 -2.66 -26.33
C PRO A 67 -1.24 -2.48 -25.97
N GLY A 68 -0.77 -1.23 -25.85
CA GLY A 68 0.61 -0.92 -25.48
C GLY A 68 0.94 -1.29 -24.03
N PHE A 69 -0.05 -1.17 -23.14
CA PHE A 69 0.08 -1.63 -21.75
C PHE A 69 0.31 -3.14 -21.70
N TRP A 70 -0.51 -3.92 -22.41
CA TRP A 70 -0.39 -5.39 -22.44
C TRP A 70 0.91 -5.86 -23.08
N HIS A 71 1.36 -5.19 -24.15
CA HIS A 71 2.66 -5.48 -24.74
C HIS A 71 3.79 -5.26 -23.74
N SER A 72 3.81 -4.12 -23.04
CA SER A 72 4.83 -3.80 -22.04
C SER A 72 4.79 -4.74 -20.83
N LEU A 73 3.58 -5.12 -20.38
CA LEU A 73 3.40 -6.09 -19.31
C LEU A 73 3.96 -7.46 -19.71
N TRP A 74 3.69 -7.93 -20.92
CA TRP A 74 4.23 -9.18 -21.44
C TRP A 74 5.76 -9.17 -21.47
N MET A 75 6.36 -8.08 -21.97
CA MET A 75 7.83 -7.91 -22.00
C MET A 75 8.47 -7.85 -20.60
N THR A 76 7.70 -7.54 -19.56
CA THR A 76 8.21 -7.50 -18.17
C THR A 76 8.22 -8.89 -17.53
N VAL A 77 7.28 -9.76 -17.93
CA VAL A 77 7.09 -11.09 -17.35
C VAL A 77 7.90 -12.17 -18.06
N TRP A 78 8.20 -11.99 -19.35
CA TRP A 78 8.98 -12.91 -20.17
C TRP A 78 10.49 -12.61 -20.10
#